data_AF-A0A968KHF2-F1
#
_entry.id   AF-A0A968KHF2-F1
#
_cell.length_a   1.000
_cell.length_b   1.000
_cell.length_c   1.000
_cell.angle_alpha   90.00
_cell.angle_beta   90.00
_cell.angle_gamma   90.00
#
_symmetry.space_group_name_H-M   'P 1'
#
loop_
_entity.id
_entity.type
_entity.pdbx_description
1 polymer ?
#
loop_
_entity_poly.entity_id
_entity_poly.type
_entity_poly.pdbx_seq_one_letter_code
_entity_poly.pdbx_strand_id
1 'polypeptide(L)' 'MEIKTELLEKIKKDNPEFKKLIEEHALLKSKVEELNKLKFLTAEQEIEKKTTQKKKLRMKDRLDEILSQYESTLH' A
#
# COMPACT_ATOMS: atom_id res chain seq x y z
N MET A 1 -6.72 1.68 10.43
CA MET A 1 -5.97 2.89 10.05
C MET A 1 -6.26 3.21 8.62
N GLU A 2 -7.22 4.11 8.45
CA GLU A 2 -7.45 4.87 7.23
C GLU A 2 -6.19 5.69 6.98
N ILE A 3 -5.59 5.50 5.81
CA ILE A 3 -4.48 6.33 5.37
C ILE A 3 -5.07 7.73 5.21
N LYS A 4 -4.60 8.72 5.98
CA LYS A 4 -5.07 10.12 5.92
C LYS A 4 -4.92 10.63 4.48
N THR A 5 -6.01 10.63 3.73
CA THR A 5 -6.03 10.99 2.30
C THR A 5 -5.58 12.42 2.05
N GLU A 6 -5.83 13.32 3.00
CA GLU A 6 -5.45 14.74 2.89
C GLU A 6 -3.93 14.94 2.86
N LEU A 7 -3.20 14.24 3.73
CA LEU A 7 -1.74 14.27 3.74
C LEU A 7 -1.17 13.51 2.56
N LEU A 8 -1.84 12.43 2.15
CA LEU A 8 -1.47 11.65 0.97
C LEU A 8 -1.41 12.51 -0.28
N GLU A 9 -2.41 13.38 -0.50
CA GLU A 9 -2.47 14.25 -1.67
C GLU A 9 -1.37 15.31 -1.67
N LYS A 10 -1.05 15.88 -0.50
CA LYS A 10 0.09 16.80 -0.36
C LYS A 10 1.42 16.12 -0.68
N ILE A 11 1.71 14.98 -0.05
CA ILE A 11 2.96 14.25 -0.29
C ILE A 11 3.01 13.73 -1.72
N LYS A 12 1.90 13.27 -2.31
CA LYS A 12 1.87 12.86 -3.73
C LYS A 12 2.28 13.98 -4.68
N LYS A 13 1.96 15.23 -4.33
CA LYS A 13 2.26 16.40 -5.16
C LYS A 13 3.73 16.81 -5.04
N ASP A 14 4.30 16.63 -3.87
CA ASP A 14 5.66 17.03 -3.53
C ASP A 14 6.69 15.90 -3.76
N ASN A 15 6.26 14.64 -3.66
CA ASN A 15 7.10 13.46 -3.62
C ASN A 15 6.65 12.39 -4.64
N PRO A 16 7.32 12.31 -5.81
CA PRO A 16 6.96 11.34 -6.85
C PRO A 16 7.23 9.88 -6.44
N GLU A 17 8.15 9.64 -5.50
CA GLU A 17 8.38 8.30 -4.92
C GLU A 17 7.18 7.81 -4.12
N PHE A 18 6.58 8.67 -3.31
CA PHE A 18 5.39 8.35 -2.53
C PHE A 18 4.18 8.06 -3.43
N LYS A 19 4.08 8.79 -4.55
CA LYS A 19 3.06 8.53 -5.57
C LYS A 19 3.18 7.11 -6.13
N LYS A 20 4.38 6.68 -6.50
CA LYS A 20 4.64 5.30 -6.98
C LYS A 20 4.31 4.26 -5.92
N LEU A 21 4.68 4.51 -4.66
CA LEU A 21 4.37 3.65 -3.51
C LEU A 21 2.85 3.43 -3.34
N ILE A 22 2.05 4.49 -3.47
CA ILE A 22 0.58 4.38 -3.43
C ILE A 22 0.01 3.61 -4.61
N GLU A 23 0.54 3.85 -5.82
CA GLU A 23 0.11 3.12 -7.01
C GLU A 23 0.42 1.62 -6.87
N GLU A 24 1.63 1.26 -6.42
CA GLU A 24 1.97 -0.12 -6.09
C GLU A 24 1.06 -0.70 -5.00
N HIS A 25 0.78 0.04 -3.94
CA HIS A 25 -0.13 -0.41 -2.89
C HIS A 25 -1.55 -0.69 -3.42
N ALA A 26 -2.07 0.17 -4.32
CA ALA A 26 -3.36 -0.02 -4.97
C ALA A 26 -3.37 -1.26 -5.88
N LEU A 27 -2.31 -1.48 -6.66
CA LEU A 27 -2.13 -2.67 -7.50
C LEU A 27 -2.08 -3.94 -6.66
N LEU A 28 -1.29 -3.96 -5.58
CA LEU A 28 -1.22 -5.09 -4.65
C LEU A 28 -2.57 -5.36 -3.98
N LYS A 29 -3.32 -4.32 -3.61
CA LYS A 29 -4.67 -4.47 -3.06
C LYS A 29 -5.61 -5.11 -4.08
N SER A 30 -5.63 -4.61 -5.32
CA SER A 30 -6.46 -5.16 -6.39
C SER A 30 -6.13 -6.63 -6.64
N LYS A 31 -4.83 -6.96 -6.72
CA LYS A 31 -4.38 -8.33 -6.91
C LYS A 31 -4.77 -9.25 -5.75
N VAL A 32 -4.68 -8.79 -4.50
CA VAL A 32 -5.20 -9.56 -3.34
C VAL A 32 -6.71 -9.76 -3.44
N GLU A 33 -7.47 -8.75 -3.85
CA GLU A 33 -8.92 -8.85 -3.99
C GLU A 33 -9.34 -9.81 -5.10
N GLU A 34 -8.66 -9.79 -6.25
CA GLU A 34 -8.86 -10.78 -7.32
C GLU A 34 -8.59 -12.20 -6.82
N LEU A 35 -7.47 -12.41 -6.13
CA LEU A 35 -7.15 -13.69 -5.50
C LEU A 35 -8.19 -14.07 -4.43
N ASN A 36 -8.77 -13.11 -3.71
CA ASN A 36 -9.81 -13.39 -2.71
C ASN A 36 -11.17 -13.73 -3.34
N LYS A 37 -11.46 -13.20 -4.53
CA LYS A 37 -12.68 -13.52 -5.29
C LYS A 37 -12.66 -14.94 -5.86
N LEU A 38 -11.47 -15.50 -6.08
CA LEU A 38 -11.33 -16.89 -6.51
C LEU A 38 -11.74 -17.83 -5.36
N LYS A 39 -12.82 -18.60 -5.58
CA LYS A 39 -13.31 -19.61 -4.62
C LYS A 39 -12.31 -20.71 -4.33
N PHE A 40 -11.44 -21.02 -5.29
CA PHE A 40 -10.39 -22.02 -5.17
C PHE A 40 -9.07 -21.42 -5.63
N LEU A 41 -8.20 -21.13 -4.67
CA LEU A 41 -6.82 -20.74 -4.92
C LEU A 41 -6.00 -22.02 -5.03
N THR A 42 -5.14 -22.11 -6.04
CA THR A 42 -4.11 -23.15 -6.08
C THR A 42 -3.02 -22.86 -5.07
N ALA A 43 -2.19 -23.85 -4.73
CA ALA A 43 -1.09 -23.69 -3.78
C ALA A 43 -0.16 -22.50 -4.15
N GLU A 44 0.12 -22.31 -5.45
CA GLU A 44 0.88 -21.16 -5.94
C GLU A 44 0.17 -19.83 -5.66
N GLN A 45 -1.15 -19.77 -5.87
CA GLN A 45 -1.93 -18.57 -5.63
C GLN A 45 -2.09 -18.25 -4.14
N GLU A 46 -2.15 -19.24 -3.26
CA GLU A 46 -2.10 -19.00 -1.81
C GLU A 46 -0.76 -18.39 -1.38
N ILE A 47 0.35 -18.89 -1.93
CA ILE A 47 1.69 -18.33 -1.70
C ILE A 47 1.77 -16.90 -2.24
N GLU A 48 1.26 -16.66 -3.45
CA GLU A 48 1.22 -15.32 -4.04
C GLU A 48 0.35 -14.37 -3.22
N LYS A 49 -0.82 -14.82 -2.74
CA LYS A 49 -1.71 -14.06 -1.87
C LYS A 49 -1.02 -13.68 -0.56
N LYS A 50 -0.36 -14.62 0.12
CA LYS A 50 0.41 -14.37 1.35
C LYS A 50 1.55 -13.38 1.10
N THR A 51 2.29 -13.55 0.00
CA THR A 51 3.41 -12.69 -0.36
C THR A 51 2.94 -11.27 -0.67
N THR A 52 1.86 -11.14 -1.44
CA THR A 52 1.22 -9.87 -1.79
C THR A 52 0.68 -9.17 -0.56
N GLN A 53 0.03 -9.89 0.37
CA GLN A 53 -0.40 -9.33 1.65
C GLN A 53 0.76 -8.82 2.50
N LYS A 54 1.87 -9.57 2.60
CA LYS A 54 3.08 -9.12 3.31
C LYS A 54 3.70 -7.88 2.66
N LYS A 55 3.80 -7.85 1.33
CA LYS A 55 4.26 -6.66 0.59
C LYS A 55 3.36 -5.47 0.86
N LYS A 56 2.04 -5.65 0.80
CA LYS A 56 1.07 -4.60 1.10
C LYS A 56 1.24 -4.06 2.52
N LEU A 57 1.48 -4.92 3.50
CA LEU A 57 1.73 -4.51 4.88
C LEU A 57 2.98 -3.65 5.00
N ARG A 58 4.09 -4.08 4.38
CA ARG A 58 5.35 -3.30 4.35
C ARG A 58 5.19 -1.96 3.63
N MET A 59 4.45 -1.94 2.52
CA MET A 59 4.16 -0.70 1.77
C MET A 59 3.35 0.27 2.62
N LYS A 60 2.35 -0.24 3.34
CA LYS A 60 1.56 0.55 4.28
C LYS A 60 2.44 1.11 5.41
N ASP A 61 3.29 0.29 6.02
CA ASP A 61 4.23 0.72 7.06
C ASP A 61 5.11 1.88 6.56
N ARG A 62 5.67 1.72 5.36
CA ARG A 62 6.53 2.73 4.74
C ARG A 62 5.77 4.01 4.39
N LEU A 63 4.51 3.90 3.98
CA LEU A 63 3.65 5.07 3.76
C LEU A 63 3.39 5.80 5.08
N ASP A 64 3.11 5.07 6.16
CA ASP A 64 2.87 5.62 7.49
C ASP A 64 4.12 6.31 8.05
N GLU A 65 5.30 5.71 7.89
CA GLU A 65 6.59 6.33 8.25
C GLU A 65 6.82 7.64 7.52
N ILE A 66 6.62 7.66 6.19
CA ILE A 66 6.79 8.89 5.39
C ILE A 66 5.76 9.94 5.81
N LEU A 67 4.51 9.55 6.05
CA LEU A 67 3.46 10.45 6.54
C LEU A 67 3.84 11.05 7.90
N SER A 68 4.30 10.23 8.84
CA SER A 68 4.70 10.67 10.17
C SER A 68 5.93 11.56 10.14
N GLN A 69 6.92 11.27 9.28
CA GLN A 69 8.07 12.15 9.04
C GLN A 69 7.64 13.50 8.47
N TYR A 70 6.72 13.51 7.51
CA TYR A 70 6.23 14.72 6.88
C TYR A 70 5.35 15.55 7.84
N GLU A 71 4.49 14.91 8.66
CA GLU A 71 3.74 15.58 9.73
C GLU A 71 4.67 16.25 10.74
N SER A 72 5.75 15.57 11.17
CA SER A 72 6.76 16.17 12.06
C SER A 72 7.56 17.29 11.41
N THR A 73 7.79 17.25 10.10
CA THR A 73 8.56 18.30 9.40
C THR A 73 7.72 19.57 9.18
N LEU A 74 6.39 19.44 9.18
CA LEU A 74 5.46 20.55 8.96
C LEU A 74 5.09 21.30 10.26
N HIS A 75 5.51 20.81 11.43
CA HIS A 75 5.23 21.38 12.76
C HIS A 75 6.47 22.09 13.31
#